data_AF-V3ZJP2-F1
#
_entry.id   AF-V3ZJP2-F1
#
_cell.length_a   1.000
_cell.length_b   1.000
_cell.length_c   1.000
_cell.angle_alpha   90.00
_cell.angle_beta   90.00
_cell.angle_gamma   90.00
#
_symmetry.space_group_name_H-M   'P 1'
#
loop_
_entity.id
_entity.type
_entity.pdbx_description
1 polymer ?
#
loop_
_entity_poly.entity_id
_entity_poly.type
_entity_poly.pdbx_seq_one_letter_code
_entity_poly.pdbx_strand_id
1 'polypeptide(L)'
;MNPYFNFSCGGKWVRDICIFGYKDLPMLTHRVELFANKFHWQYQSITLDCMQEWYRNQVKMEVKNPNKMWINETYYKNIPYLKDTIKLST
;
A
#
# COMPACT_ATOMS: atom_id res chain seq x y z
N MET A 1 -2.73 -10.25 21.65
CA MET A 1 -2.87 -10.23 20.18
C MET A 1 -4.36 -10.29 19.87
N ASN A 2 -4.86 -9.35 19.07
CA ASN A 2 -6.27 -9.28 18.70
C ASN A 2 -6.60 -10.43 17.71
N PRO A 3 -7.54 -11.34 18.03
CA PRO A 3 -7.86 -12.51 17.20
C PRO A 3 -8.59 -12.18 15.89
N TYR A 4 -8.93 -10.92 15.63
CA TYR A 4 -9.70 -10.50 14.45
C TYR A 4 -8.83 -10.03 13.26
N PHE A 5 -7.51 -9.90 13.42
CA PHE A 5 -6.62 -9.59 12.31
C PHE A 5 -5.93 -10.86 11.82
N ASN A 6 -6.38 -11.40 10.68
CA ASN A 6 -5.72 -12.51 9.96
C ASN A 6 -4.38 -12.07 9.32
N PHE A 7 -3.73 -11.05 9.88
CA PHE A 7 -2.47 -10.47 9.43
C PHE A 7 -1.46 -10.57 10.56
N SER A 8 -0.41 -11.35 10.34
CA SER A 8 0.75 -11.39 11.22
C SER A 8 1.66 -10.21 10.89
N CYS A 9 1.80 -9.25 11.81
CA CYS A 9 2.74 -8.14 11.68
C CYS A 9 4.18 -8.67 11.64
N GLY A 10 4.86 -8.48 10.52
CA GLY A 10 6.26 -8.84 10.28
C GLY A 10 7.28 -7.88 10.90
N GLY A 11 6.82 -6.72 11.35
CA GLY A 11 7.59 -5.74 12.15
C GLY A 11 7.25 -5.79 13.63
N LYS A 12 6.72 -4.68 14.18
CA LYS A 12 6.34 -4.58 15.61
C LYS A 12 5.01 -3.85 15.81
N TRP A 13 4.33 -4.21 16.89
CA TRP A 13 3.11 -3.52 17.31
C TRP A 13 3.43 -2.33 18.21
N VAL A 14 2.83 -1.17 17.91
CA VAL A 14 2.87 0.03 18.77
C VAL A 14 1.47 0.64 18.80
N ARG A 15 0.84 0.67 19.99
CA ARG A 15 -0.53 1.18 20.18
C ARG A 15 -1.52 0.52 19.20
N ASP A 16 -1.50 -0.82 19.16
CA ASP A 16 -2.35 -1.66 18.29
C ASP A 16 -2.24 -1.39 16.79
N ILE A 17 -1.16 -0.72 16.35
CA ILE A 17 -0.86 -0.51 14.94
C ILE A 17 0.46 -1.22 14.62
N CYS A 18 0.46 -1.98 13.53
CA CYS A 18 1.68 -2.59 13.01
C CYS A 18 2.56 -1.50 12.40
N ILE A 19 3.78 -1.39 12.92
CA ILE A 19 4.88 -0.73 12.25
C ILE A 19 5.54 -1.80 11.37
N PHE A 20 5.42 -1.64 10.06
CA PHE A 20 5.84 -2.63 9.08
C PHE A 20 7.35 -2.88 9.14
N GLY A 21 7.72 -4.14 8.92
CA GLY A 21 9.09 -4.60 8.74
C GLY A 21 9.28 -5.27 7.38
N TYR A 22 10.51 -5.71 7.09
CA TYR A 22 10.84 -6.28 5.77
C TYR A 22 10.03 -7.54 5.43
N LYS A 23 9.56 -8.27 6.45
CA LYS A 23 8.71 -9.46 6.27
C LYS A 23 7.30 -9.12 5.76
N ASP A 24 6.87 -7.86 5.88
CA ASP A 24 5.58 -7.38 5.39
C ASP A 24 5.62 -7.00 3.90
N LEU A 25 6.82 -6.81 3.31
CA LEU A 25 7.00 -6.40 1.91
C LEU A 25 6.25 -7.28 0.89
N PRO A 26 6.26 -8.63 0.99
CA PRO A 26 5.52 -9.46 0.05
C PRO A 26 4.02 -9.16 0.05
N MET A 27 3.44 -8.90 1.23
CA MET A 27 2.04 -8.49 1.30
C MET A 27 1.88 -7.07 0.73
N LEU A 28 2.64 -6.09 1.23
CA LEU A 28 2.49 -4.68 0.88
C LEU A 28 2.55 -4.40 -0.63
N THR A 29 3.33 -5.17 -1.37
CA THR A 29 3.52 -5.01 -2.83
C THR A 29 2.41 -5.63 -3.69
N HIS A 30 1.50 -6.42 -3.11
CA HIS A 30 0.38 -7.06 -3.83
C HIS A 30 -0.99 -6.50 -3.44
N ARG A 31 -1.01 -5.57 -2.49
CA ARG A 31 -2.23 -4.94 -1.99
C ARG A 31 -2.73 -3.89 -2.98
N VAL A 32 -4.05 -3.76 -3.08
CA VAL A 32 -4.66 -2.80 -4.00
C VAL A 32 -4.57 -1.38 -3.44
N GLU A 33 -4.54 -1.24 -2.12
CA GLU A 33 -4.52 0.02 -1.38
C GLU A 33 -3.33 0.92 -1.76
N LEU A 34 -3.58 2.22 -1.98
CA LEU A 34 -2.54 3.18 -2.43
C LEU A 34 -1.54 3.57 -1.33
N PHE A 35 -1.97 3.52 -0.07
CA PHE A 35 -1.18 3.99 1.07
C PHE A 35 -1.16 2.94 2.17
N ALA A 36 -0.02 2.83 2.86
CA ALA A 36 0.16 1.92 3.97
C ALA A 36 0.65 2.70 5.21
N ASN A 37 0.13 2.32 6.38
CA ASN A 37 0.44 2.92 7.67
C ASN A 37 0.65 1.78 8.70
N LYS A 38 1.76 1.68 9.44
CA LYS A 38 2.85 2.67 9.65
C LYS A 38 4.21 2.16 9.20
N PHE A 39 5.07 3.08 8.76
CA PHE A 39 6.51 2.89 8.67
C PHE A 39 7.21 3.82 9.67
N HIS A 40 8.42 3.47 10.09
CA HIS A 40 9.20 4.31 10.99
C HIS A 40 10.67 4.27 10.57
N TRP A 41 11.23 5.40 10.14
CA TRP A 41 12.61 5.44 9.63
C TRP A 41 13.65 4.86 10.60
N GLN A 42 13.50 5.12 11.90
CA GLN A 42 14.41 4.58 12.93
C GLN A 42 14.17 3.10 13.28
N TYR A 43 13.28 2.39 12.58
CA TYR A 43 12.99 0.98 12.79
C TYR A 43 12.92 0.24 11.44
N GLN A 44 13.90 -0.63 11.19
CA GLN A 44 14.03 -1.38 9.94
C GLN A 44 13.89 -0.49 8.70
N SER A 45 14.73 0.54 8.59
CA SER A 45 14.76 1.51 7.46
C SER A 45 14.82 0.83 6.09
N ILE A 46 15.45 -0.34 5.99
CA ILE A 46 15.48 -1.17 4.77
C ILE A 46 14.08 -1.46 4.20
N THR A 47 13.06 -1.54 5.07
CA THR A 47 11.67 -1.73 4.65
C THR A 47 11.19 -0.53 3.81
N LEU A 48 11.52 0.69 4.25
CA LEU A 48 11.22 1.91 3.49
C LEU A 48 12.02 1.97 2.19
N ASP A 49 13.32 1.65 2.24
CA ASP A 49 14.18 1.65 1.06
C ASP A 49 13.68 0.67 -0.01
N CYS A 50 13.32 -0.55 0.38
CA CYS A 50 12.76 -1.55 -0.54
C CYS A 50 11.40 -1.14 -1.11
N MET A 51 10.51 -0.56 -0.29
CA MET A 51 9.23 -0.04 -0.80
C MET A 51 9.43 1.11 -1.80
N GLN A 52 10.40 1.98 -1.54
CA GLN A 52 10.75 3.07 -2.45
C GLN A 52 11.35 2.55 -3.75
N GLU A 53 12.23 1.55 -3.70
CA GLU A 53 12.78 0.90 -4.89
C GLU A 53 11.68 0.19 -5.70
N TRP A 54 10.82 -0.58 -5.05
CA TRP A 54 9.69 -1.23 -5.69
C TRP A 54 8.79 -0.22 -6.40
N TYR A 55 8.41 0.88 -5.73
CA TYR A 55 7.59 1.93 -6.33
C TYR A 55 8.28 2.58 -7.54
N ARG A 56 9.57 2.90 -7.43
CA ARG A 56 10.36 3.42 -8.57
C ARG A 56 10.36 2.46 -9.75
N ASN A 57 10.41 1.15 -9.50
CA ASN A 57 10.35 0.15 -10.57
C ASN A 57 8.97 0.10 -11.23
N GLN A 58 7.87 0.23 -10.47
CA GLN A 58 6.53 0.37 -11.03
C GLN A 58 6.42 1.59 -11.95
N VAL A 59 6.86 2.77 -11.48
CA VAL A 59 6.84 4.01 -12.28
C VAL A 59 7.67 3.86 -13.56
N LYS A 60 8.87 3.25 -13.48
CA LYS A 60 9.70 2.98 -14.68
C LYS A 60 8.98 2.06 -15.67
N MET A 61 8.23 1.07 -15.20
CA MET A 61 7.47 0.17 -16.05
C MET A 61 6.31 0.87 -16.76
N GLU A 62 5.63 1.80 -16.07
CA GLU A 62 4.56 2.63 -16.66
C GLU A 62 5.11 3.58 -17.71
N VAL A 63 6.23 4.26 -17.43
CA VAL A 63 6.88 5.17 -18.40
C VAL A 63 7.27 4.40 -19.67
N LYS A 64 7.72 3.14 -19.55
CA LYS A 64 8.04 2.29 -20.69
C LYS A 64 6.81 1.73 -21.41
N ASN A 65 5.69 1.58 -20.70
CA ASN A 65 4.45 1.01 -21.21
C ASN A 65 3.25 1.89 -20.82
N PRO A 66 3.02 3.03 -21.49
CA PRO A 66 1.99 4.00 -21.08
C PRO A 66 0.58 3.43 -21.00
N ASN A 67 0.30 2.36 -21.74
CA ASN A 67 -0.99 1.66 -21.73
C ASN A 67 -1.15 0.66 -20.57
N LYS A 68 -0.13 0.50 -19.72
CA LYS A 68 -0.14 -0.42 -18.57
C LYS A 68 0.19 0.36 -17.30
N MET A 69 -0.84 0.69 -16.54
CA MET A 69 -0.70 1.31 -15.22
C MET A 69 -0.60 0.23 -14.12
N TRP A 70 0.21 0.45 -13.10
CA TRP A 70 0.28 -0.43 -11.92
C TRP A 70 -0.93 -0.24 -11.00
N ILE A 71 -1.54 0.95 -11.01
CA ILE A 71 -2.79 1.24 -10.29
C ILE A 71 -3.97 0.62 -11.04
N ASN A 72 -4.84 -0.09 -10.31
CA ASN A 72 -6.08 -0.64 -10.85
C ASN A 72 -7.18 0.45 -10.92
N GLU A 73 -7.23 1.20 -12.01
CA GLU A 73 -8.25 2.25 -12.19
C GLU A 73 -9.68 1.72 -12.07
N THR A 74 -9.95 0.54 -12.62
CA THR A 74 -11.29 -0.04 -12.63
C THR A 74 -11.78 -0.29 -11.20
N TYR A 75 -10.89 -0.77 -10.32
CA TYR A 75 -11.19 -0.91 -8.89
C TYR A 75 -11.53 0.45 -8.28
N TYR A 76 -10.65 1.45 -8.44
CA TYR A 76 -10.81 2.77 -7.84
C TYR A 76 -12.03 3.54 -8.35
N LYS A 77 -12.35 3.47 -9.65
CA LYS A 77 -13.55 4.06 -10.26
C LYS A 77 -14.85 3.43 -9.74
N ASN A 78 -14.80 2.20 -9.22
CA ASN A 78 -15.97 1.46 -8.77
C ASN A 78 -16.15 1.41 -7.25
N ILE A 79 -15.31 2.12 -6.50
CA ILE A 79 -15.45 2.23 -5.05
C ILE A 79 -16.81 2.89 -4.71
N PRO A 80 -17.69 2.21 -3.95
CA PRO A 80 -19.08 2.66 -3.75
C PRO A 80 -19.20 4.10 -3.22
N TYR A 81 -18.40 4.44 -2.21
CA TYR A 81 -18.44 5.76 -1.56
C TYR A 81 -17.83 6.90 -2.40
N LEU A 82 -17.11 6.61 -3.49
CA LEU A 82 -16.65 7.66 -4.42
C LEU A 82 -17.73 8.05 -5.43
N LYS A 83 -18.68 7.16 -5.73
CA LYS A 83 -19.77 7.42 -6.68
C LYS A 83 -20.72 8.51 -6.19
N ASP A 84 -20.93 8.59 -4.88
CA ASP A 84 -21.82 9.59 -4.29
C ASP A 84 -21.15 10.97 -4.20
N THR A 85 -19.85 11.01 -3.92
CA THR A 85 -19.06 12.27 -3.86
C THR A 85 -18.96 12.96 -5.22
N ILE A 86 -18.78 12.19 -6.31
CA ILE A 86 -18.71 12.75 -7.67
C ILE A 86 -20.09 13.28 -8.11
N LYS A 87 -21.18 12.63 -7.71
CA LYS A 87 -22.54 13.11 -8.02
C LYS A 87 -22.92 14.40 -7.27
N LEU A 88 -22.31 14.66 -6.12
CA LEU A 88 -22.53 15.89 -5.34
C LEU A 88 -21.69 17.09 -5.83
N SER A 89 -20.77 16.87 -6.78
CA SER A 89 -19.85 17.89 -7.32
C SER A 89 -20.17 18.32 -8.76
N THR A 90 -21.30 17.88 -9.29
CA THR A 90 -21.93 18.30 -10.57
C THR A 90 -23.36 18.73 -10.33
#